data_AF-A0A562MX32-F1
#
_entry.id   AF-A0A562MX32-F1
#
_cell.length_a   1.000
_cell.length_b   1.000
_cell.length_c   1.000
_cell.angle_alpha   90.00
_cell.angle_beta   90.00
_cell.angle_gamma   90.00
#
_symmetry.space_group_name_H-M   'P 1'
#
loop_
_entity.id
_entity.type
_entity.pdbx_description
1 polymer ?
#
loop_
_entity_poly.entity_id
_entity_poly.type
_entity_poly.pdbx_seq_one_letter_code
_entity_poly.pdbx_strand_id
1 'polypeptide(L)'
;MKLKHALDCKRDPLCRCHASDPLCRCRIKCDVDSDSKPARHKGLAGMTLPALGIAFVVGACGLLMAPDARAHDALPTTAQPHGWTYPFSCCSGYDCREVAENAIRERPEGYVIEGTGEVIAYTDSRIKNSPDGVFHWCSVAGANDGHTVCLFAPQRGF
;
A
#
# COMPACT_ATOMS: atom_id res chain seq x y z
N MET A 1 -41.41 22.06 -2.44
CA MET A 1 -40.17 21.36 -2.83
C MET A 1 -39.03 21.87 -1.96
N LYS A 2 -38.58 21.07 -0.99
CA LYS A 2 -37.45 21.36 -0.09
C LYS A 2 -36.74 20.03 0.15
N LEU A 3 -35.70 19.76 -0.64
CA LEU A 3 -34.91 18.55 -0.47
C LEU A 3 -33.90 18.81 0.66
N LYS A 4 -34.09 18.08 1.76
CA LYS A 4 -33.18 17.97 2.88
C LYS A 4 -32.10 16.94 2.51
N HIS A 5 -31.04 16.87 3.33
CA HIS A 5 -29.82 16.05 3.23
C HIS A 5 -28.60 16.77 2.61
N ALA A 6 -28.20 17.86 3.27
CA ALA A 6 -26.77 18.09 3.45
C ALA A 6 -26.32 17.12 4.55
N LEU A 7 -25.77 15.97 4.14
CA LEU A 7 -25.06 15.07 5.04
C LEU A 7 -23.83 15.81 5.54
N ASP A 8 -23.78 15.94 6.86
CA ASP A 8 -22.70 16.44 7.70
C ASP A 8 -21.37 15.77 7.28
N CYS A 9 -20.58 16.47 6.47
CA CYS A 9 -19.15 16.16 6.33
C CYS A 9 -18.50 16.47 7.66
N LYS A 10 -18.52 15.48 8.56
CA LYS A 10 -17.89 15.54 9.86
C LYS A 10 -16.42 15.85 9.66
N ARG A 11 -16.04 17.08 10.02
CA ARG A 11 -14.70 17.63 9.93
C ARG A 11 -13.75 16.84 10.83
N ASP A 12 -13.07 15.87 10.26
CA ASP A 12 -11.94 15.21 10.90
C ASP A 12 -10.78 16.24 11.00
N PRO A 13 -10.13 16.41 12.17
CA PRO A 13 -9.04 17.38 12.37
C PRO A 13 -7.82 17.15 11.47
N LEU A 14 -7.76 16.06 10.70
CA LEU A 14 -6.62 15.72 9.85
C LEU A 14 -6.79 15.98 8.35
N CYS A 15 -7.93 16.51 7.88
CA CYS A 15 -8.16 16.80 6.45
C CYS A 15 -7.71 15.67 5.50
N ARG A 16 -7.93 14.39 5.85
CA ARG A 16 -7.67 13.27 4.94
C ARG A 16 -8.91 13.01 4.09
N CYS A 17 -8.80 13.29 2.80
CA CYS A 17 -9.77 12.83 1.83
C CYS A 17 -9.49 11.34 1.53
N HIS A 18 -10.40 10.44 1.90
CA HIS A 18 -10.39 9.05 1.41
C HIS A 18 -10.78 9.06 -0.07
N ALA A 19 -9.91 8.53 -0.94
CA ALA A 19 -10.02 8.57 -2.40
C ALA A 19 -11.07 7.58 -2.98
N SER A 20 -12.21 7.40 -2.34
CA SER A 20 -13.20 6.37 -2.70
C SER A 20 -14.50 6.93 -3.27
N ASP A 21 -14.64 8.25 -3.47
CA ASP A 21 -15.89 8.86 -3.94
C ASP A 21 -15.71 9.64 -5.26
N PRO A 22 -16.28 9.16 -6.39
CA PRO A 22 -16.08 9.73 -7.72
C PRO A 22 -16.75 11.10 -7.94
N LEU A 23 -17.46 11.64 -6.95
CA LEU A 23 -18.09 12.97 -7.02
C LEU A 23 -17.31 14.08 -6.29
N CYS A 24 -16.20 13.76 -5.61
CA CYS A 24 -15.37 14.75 -4.92
C CYS A 24 -14.44 15.51 -5.88
N ARG A 25 -15.01 16.45 -6.63
CA ARG A 25 -14.24 17.42 -7.44
C ARG A 25 -13.69 18.53 -6.53
N CYS A 26 -12.53 18.32 -5.91
CA CYS A 26 -11.84 19.34 -5.11
C CYS A 26 -11.36 20.50 -6.00
N ARG A 27 -12.23 21.49 -6.23
CA ARG A 27 -11.87 22.77 -6.84
C ARG A 27 -11.78 23.84 -5.76
N ILE A 28 -10.87 23.67 -4.81
CA ILE A 28 -10.58 24.71 -3.81
C ILE A 28 -9.07 24.73 -3.64
N LYS A 29 -8.46 25.89 -3.89
CA LYS A 29 -7.08 26.19 -3.51
C LYS A 29 -6.91 25.77 -2.06
N CYS A 30 -5.99 24.84 -1.79
CA CYS A 30 -5.43 24.71 -0.46
C CYS A 30 -4.63 26.00 -0.22
N ASP A 31 -5.27 27.04 0.31
CA ASP A 31 -4.55 28.16 0.89
C ASP A 31 -3.88 27.61 2.15
N VAL A 32 -2.54 27.56 2.12
CA VAL A 32 -1.74 27.19 3.28
C VAL A 32 -1.87 28.37 4.25
N ASP A 33 -2.68 28.20 5.28
CA ASP A 33 -2.81 29.15 6.38
C ASP A 33 -1.43 29.33 7.04
N SER A 34 -0.77 30.45 6.71
CA SER A 34 0.62 30.73 7.07
C SER A 34 0.73 31.46 8.43
N ASP A 35 -0.25 31.30 9.32
CA ASP A 35 -0.39 32.11 10.55
C ASP A 35 -0.31 31.32 11.86
N SER A 36 0.37 30.17 11.87
CA SER A 36 0.79 29.54 13.14
C SER A 36 2.01 30.26 13.71
N LYS A 37 1.75 31.35 14.45
CA LYS A 37 2.71 32.07 15.28
C LYS A 37 3.39 31.11 16.28
N PRO A 38 4.73 31.00 16.32
CA PRO A 38 5.38 30.13 17.29
C PRO A 38 5.12 30.64 18.71
N ALA A 39 4.60 29.75 19.56
CA ALA A 39 4.41 30.03 20.98
C ALA A 39 5.78 30.32 21.63
N ARG A 40 5.92 31.54 22.15
CA ARG A 40 7.08 32.00 22.91
C ARG A 40 7.17 31.21 24.22
N HIS A 41 7.98 30.16 24.24
CA HIS A 41 8.27 29.41 25.45
C HIS A 41 8.93 30.34 26.48
N LYS A 42 8.28 30.55 27.62
CA LYS A 42 8.83 31.28 28.76
C LYS A 42 9.74 30.34 29.55
N GLY A 43 10.93 30.84 29.88
CA GLY A 43 11.58 30.56 31.16
C GLY A 43 12.29 29.21 31.28
N LEU A 44 13.53 29.20 30.82
CA LEU A 44 14.59 28.32 31.29
C LEU A 44 14.89 28.65 32.76
N ALA A 45 14.32 27.91 33.72
CA ALA A 45 14.77 27.94 35.12
C ALA A 45 14.35 26.66 35.84
N GLY A 46 15.32 25.79 36.14
CA GLY A 46 15.15 24.72 37.13
C GLY A 46 15.09 23.29 36.59
N MET A 47 16.03 22.89 35.74
CA MET A 47 16.30 21.45 35.53
C MET A 47 17.37 20.99 36.51
N THR A 48 16.94 20.41 37.61
CA THR A 48 17.80 19.70 38.57
C THR A 48 18.39 18.43 37.97
N LEU A 49 19.61 18.10 38.37
CA LEU A 49 20.60 17.31 37.62
C LEU A 49 20.57 15.76 37.73
N PRO A 50 19.45 15.02 37.95
CA PRO A 50 19.47 13.57 37.72
C PRO A 50 18.38 13.11 36.74
N ALA A 51 18.00 13.91 35.74
CA ALA A 51 17.02 13.52 34.72
C ALA A 51 17.62 13.23 33.34
N LEU A 52 18.95 13.23 33.20
CA LEU A 52 19.62 12.98 31.92
C LEU A 52 19.88 11.49 31.65
N GLY A 53 19.87 10.64 32.68
CA GLY A 53 20.14 9.20 32.55
C GLY A 53 18.98 8.38 32.00
N ILE A 54 17.73 8.75 32.31
CA ILE A 54 16.55 7.92 31.99
C ILE A 54 16.02 8.21 30.57
N ALA A 55 16.15 9.45 30.09
CA ALA A 55 15.72 9.82 28.74
C ALA A 55 16.58 9.19 27.62
N PHE A 56 17.84 8.87 27.90
CA PHE A 56 18.76 8.26 26.91
C PHE A 56 18.47 6.76 26.69
N VAL A 57 18.03 6.03 27.72
CA VAL A 57 17.78 4.58 27.61
C VAL A 57 16.48 4.30 26.85
N VAL A 58 15.46 5.15 26.98
CA VAL A 58 14.18 5.00 26.25
C VAL A 58 14.30 5.49 24.80
N GLY A 59 15.04 6.57 24.53
CA GLY A 59 15.28 7.08 23.17
C GLY A 59 16.13 6.15 22.30
N ALA A 60 17.10 5.44 22.88
CA ALA A 60 17.92 4.47 22.16
C ALA A 60 17.19 3.16 21.83
N CYS A 61 16.14 2.80 22.58
CA CYS A 61 15.40 1.55 22.39
C CYS A 61 14.39 1.62 21.23
N GLY A 62 13.85 2.81 20.92
CA GLY A 62 12.86 3.00 19.86
C GLY A 62 13.41 2.93 18.42
N LEU A 63 14.73 3.07 18.25
CA LEU A 63 15.37 3.09 16.92
C LEU A 63 15.73 1.69 16.38
N LEU A 64 15.52 0.63 17.17
CA LEU A 64 15.93 -0.73 16.82
C LEU A 64 14.82 -1.58 16.18
N MET A 65 13.61 -1.03 16.01
CA MET A 65 12.43 -1.78 15.51
C MET A 65 11.89 -1.18 14.20
N ALA A 66 12.77 -0.89 13.23
CA ALA A 66 12.32 -0.58 11.87
C ALA A 66 11.94 -1.91 11.17
N PRO A 67 10.67 -2.14 10.79
CA PRO A 67 10.34 -3.27 9.94
C PRO A 67 11.01 -3.08 8.58
N ASP A 68 11.67 -4.12 8.07
CA ASP A 68 12.23 -4.13 6.72
C ASP A 68 11.15 -3.71 5.72
N ALA A 69 11.46 -2.77 4.84
CA ALA A 69 10.55 -2.32 3.80
C ALA A 69 10.38 -3.45 2.76
N ARG A 70 9.38 -4.32 2.97
CA ARG A 70 9.05 -5.52 2.16
C ARG A 70 8.42 -5.24 0.79
N ALA A 71 8.62 -4.06 0.20
CA ALA A 71 7.90 -3.69 -1.03
C ALA A 71 8.22 -4.59 -2.25
N HIS A 72 9.31 -5.37 -2.18
CA HIS A 72 9.73 -6.33 -3.20
C HIS A 72 9.61 -7.80 -2.78
N ASP A 73 9.03 -8.09 -1.61
CA ASP A 73 8.89 -9.46 -1.11
C ASP A 73 7.42 -9.87 -1.02
N ALA A 74 7.13 -11.10 -1.44
CA ALA A 74 5.92 -11.81 -1.07
C ALA A 74 6.01 -12.25 0.40
N LEU A 75 4.87 -12.18 1.09
CA LEU A 75 4.77 -12.58 2.48
C LEU A 75 4.97 -14.10 2.64
N PRO A 76 5.40 -14.56 3.82
CA PRO A 76 5.45 -15.99 4.11
C PRO A 76 4.11 -16.68 3.91
N THR A 77 4.16 -17.85 3.27
CA THR A 77 3.04 -18.78 3.11
C THR A 77 3.43 -20.16 3.62
N THR A 78 2.48 -21.10 3.64
CA THR A 78 2.80 -22.51 3.98
C THR A 78 3.83 -23.12 3.01
N ALA A 79 3.76 -22.76 1.72
CA ALA A 79 4.68 -23.26 0.70
C ALA A 79 6.01 -22.49 0.67
N GLN A 80 6.01 -21.22 1.09
CA GLN A 80 7.21 -20.38 1.23
C GLN A 80 7.27 -19.77 2.63
N PRO A 81 7.73 -20.52 3.67
CA PRO A 81 7.69 -20.08 5.07
C PRO A 81 8.56 -18.85 5.38
N HIS A 82 9.46 -18.49 4.48
CA HIS A 82 10.32 -17.31 4.60
C HIS A 82 9.91 -16.18 3.63
N GLY A 83 8.80 -16.36 2.91
CA GLY A 83 8.44 -15.51 1.78
C GLY A 83 9.40 -15.73 0.60
N TRP A 84 9.30 -14.86 -0.40
CA TRP A 84 10.19 -14.87 -1.57
C TRP A 84 10.20 -13.49 -2.23
N THR A 85 11.21 -13.20 -3.03
CA THR A 85 11.39 -11.88 -3.64
C THR A 85 10.89 -11.88 -5.09
N TYR A 86 10.07 -10.89 -5.44
CA TYR A 86 9.65 -10.71 -6.83
C TYR A 86 10.86 -10.28 -7.69
N PRO A 87 11.03 -10.85 -8.90
CA PRO A 87 12.03 -10.37 -9.85
C PRO A 87 11.86 -8.88 -10.13
N PHE A 88 12.97 -8.14 -10.16
CA PHE A 88 12.96 -6.70 -10.42
C PHE A 88 12.32 -6.36 -11.78
N SER A 89 12.45 -7.25 -12.77
CA SER A 89 11.80 -7.12 -14.08
C SER A 89 10.26 -7.13 -14.04
N CYS A 90 9.66 -7.58 -12.95
CA CYS A 90 8.21 -7.63 -12.76
C CYS A 90 7.71 -6.59 -11.75
N CYS A 91 8.46 -6.35 -10.67
CA CYS A 91 7.97 -5.58 -9.53
C CYS A 91 8.43 -4.12 -9.53
N SER A 92 9.58 -3.80 -10.15
CA SER A 92 10.23 -2.48 -10.06
C SER A 92 10.34 -1.89 -8.63
N GLY A 93 10.17 -2.72 -7.60
CA GLY A 93 10.15 -2.34 -6.18
C GLY A 93 8.78 -2.06 -5.56
N TYR A 94 7.66 -2.01 -6.29
CA TYR A 94 6.33 -1.70 -5.71
C TYR A 94 5.11 -2.12 -6.56
N ASP A 95 5.30 -2.77 -7.71
CA ASP A 95 4.21 -3.10 -8.64
C ASP A 95 3.42 -4.36 -8.23
N CYS A 96 4.02 -5.27 -7.45
CA CYS A 96 3.48 -6.61 -7.19
C CYS A 96 2.77 -6.74 -5.84
N ARG A 97 1.72 -7.56 -5.82
CA ARG A 97 0.99 -7.98 -4.61
C ARG A 97 0.38 -9.36 -4.78
N GLU A 98 0.18 -10.05 -3.65
CA GLU A 98 -0.71 -11.21 -3.59
C GLU A 98 -2.14 -10.78 -3.89
N VAL A 99 -2.87 -11.60 -4.65
CA VAL A 99 -4.29 -11.39 -4.95
C VAL A 99 -5.09 -12.64 -4.63
N ALA A 100 -6.34 -12.44 -4.23
CA ALA A 100 -7.26 -13.54 -3.98
C ALA A 100 -7.52 -14.33 -5.27
N GLU A 101 -7.80 -15.63 -5.16
CA GLU A 101 -8.07 -16.51 -6.31
C GLU A 101 -9.20 -15.98 -7.21
N ASN A 102 -10.21 -15.34 -6.62
CA ASN A 102 -11.33 -14.79 -7.39
C ASN A 102 -11.01 -13.48 -8.13
N ALA A 103 -9.81 -12.91 -7.96
CA ALA A 103 -9.35 -11.78 -8.77
C ALA A 103 -8.83 -12.25 -10.14
N ILE A 104 -8.45 -13.52 -10.26
CA ILE A 104 -7.86 -14.12 -11.46
C ILE A 104 -8.71 -15.33 -11.87
N ARG A 105 -9.47 -15.19 -12.94
CA ARG A 105 -10.29 -16.27 -13.46
C ARG A 105 -9.59 -16.99 -14.59
N GLU A 106 -9.39 -18.28 -14.42
CA GLU A 106 -8.86 -19.12 -15.48
C GLU A 106 -9.94 -19.44 -16.53
N ARG A 107 -9.55 -19.37 -17.80
CA ARG A 107 -10.38 -19.62 -18.97
C ARG A 107 -9.60 -20.40 -20.03
N PRO A 108 -10.26 -21.01 -21.03
CA PRO A 108 -9.57 -21.68 -22.13
C PRO A 108 -8.58 -20.78 -22.88
N GLU A 109 -8.89 -19.49 -22.97
CA GLU A 109 -8.05 -18.48 -23.62
C GLU A 109 -6.86 -18.00 -22.77
N GLY A 110 -6.87 -18.22 -21.45
CA GLY A 110 -5.83 -17.74 -20.54
C GLY A 110 -6.36 -17.33 -19.16
N TYR A 111 -5.62 -16.45 -18.49
CA TYR A 111 -6.01 -15.85 -17.22
C TYR A 111 -6.71 -14.51 -17.45
N VAL A 112 -7.88 -14.34 -16.85
CA VAL A 112 -8.66 -13.10 -16.90
C VAL A 112 -8.51 -12.36 -15.58
N ILE A 113 -8.03 -11.13 -15.63
CA ILE A 113 -8.00 -10.22 -14.49
C ILE A 113 -9.40 -9.63 -14.31
N GLU A 114 -10.12 -10.01 -13.25
CA GLU A 114 -11.55 -9.65 -13.10
C GLU A 114 -11.77 -8.15 -12.94
N GLY A 115 -10.82 -7.43 -12.34
CA GLY A 115 -10.91 -5.98 -12.13
C GLY A 115 -10.78 -5.15 -13.41
N THR A 116 -10.04 -5.63 -14.40
CA THR A 116 -9.75 -4.89 -15.64
C THR A 116 -10.36 -5.52 -16.89
N GLY A 117 -10.72 -6.81 -16.82
CA GLY A 117 -11.12 -7.62 -17.97
C GLY A 117 -9.95 -8.01 -18.88
N GLU A 118 -8.70 -7.71 -18.50
CA GLU A 118 -7.52 -8.09 -19.28
C GLU A 118 -7.39 -9.61 -19.35
N VAL A 119 -7.20 -10.15 -20.56
CA VAL A 119 -6.92 -11.56 -20.79
C VAL A 119 -5.44 -11.74 -21.09
N ILE A 120 -4.76 -12.56 -20.30
CA ILE A 120 -3.36 -12.94 -20.46
C ILE A 120 -3.32 -14.38 -20.95
N ALA A 121 -3.04 -14.56 -22.24
CA ALA A 121 -2.97 -15.88 -22.86
C ALA A 121 -1.87 -16.75 -22.22
N TYR A 122 -2.06 -18.07 -22.16
CA TYR A 122 -1.08 -18.98 -21.52
C TYR A 122 0.33 -18.92 -22.12
N THR A 123 0.46 -18.49 -23.37
CA THR A 123 1.74 -18.32 -24.07
C THR A 123 2.40 -16.96 -23.80
N ASP A 124 1.74 -16.08 -23.05
CA ASP A 124 2.26 -14.75 -22.75
C ASP A 124 3.46 -14.84 -21.80
N SER A 125 4.56 -14.20 -22.19
CA SER A 125 5.80 -14.17 -21.42
C SER A 125 5.68 -13.53 -20.03
N ARG A 126 4.61 -12.77 -19.78
CA ARG A 126 4.30 -12.14 -18.49
C ARG A 126 3.84 -13.15 -17.44
N ILE A 127 3.42 -14.34 -17.85
CA ILE A 127 3.07 -15.42 -16.92
C ILE A 127 4.35 -16.01 -16.33
N LYS A 128 4.38 -16.12 -15.00
CA LYS A 128 5.47 -16.68 -14.20
C LYS A 128 4.91 -17.76 -13.28
N ASN A 129 5.77 -18.69 -12.86
CA ASN A 129 5.39 -19.66 -11.85
C ASN A 129 5.41 -19.01 -10.47
N SER A 130 4.33 -19.15 -9.72
CA SER A 130 4.29 -18.74 -8.33
C SER A 130 4.98 -19.77 -7.43
N PRO A 131 6.04 -19.41 -6.68
CA PRO A 131 6.76 -20.34 -5.81
C PRO A 131 5.97 -20.77 -4.57
N ASP A 132 4.96 -20.00 -4.17
CA ASP A 132 4.11 -20.27 -3.01
C ASP A 132 2.75 -20.88 -3.36
N GLY A 133 2.46 -21.06 -4.64
CA GLY A 133 1.21 -21.65 -5.10
C GLY A 133 -0.02 -20.76 -4.96
N VAL A 134 0.13 -19.46 -4.67
CA VAL A 134 -0.97 -18.48 -4.76
C VAL A 134 -0.75 -17.50 -5.91
N PHE A 135 -1.76 -16.72 -6.26
CA PHE A 135 -1.66 -15.73 -7.33
C PHE A 135 -0.98 -14.45 -6.83
N HIS A 136 -0.02 -13.96 -7.62
CA HIS A 136 0.51 -12.61 -7.43
C HIS A 136 0.40 -11.83 -8.73
N TRP A 137 -0.13 -10.61 -8.62
CA TRP A 137 -0.38 -9.74 -9.75
C TRP A 137 0.48 -8.48 -9.65
N CYS A 138 1.30 -8.26 -10.67
CA CYS A 138 2.09 -7.05 -10.83
C CYS A 138 1.42 -6.16 -11.88
N SER A 139 1.05 -4.96 -11.48
CA SER A 139 0.39 -3.98 -12.34
C SER A 139 1.17 -2.68 -12.32
N VAL A 140 1.05 -1.87 -13.38
CA VAL A 140 1.76 -0.59 -13.47
C VAL A 140 1.50 0.26 -12.22
N ALA A 141 2.57 0.62 -11.51
CA ALA A 141 2.55 1.38 -10.26
C ALA A 141 1.74 0.74 -9.12
N GLY A 142 1.54 -0.58 -9.15
CA GLY A 142 0.72 -1.32 -8.19
C GLY A 142 -0.78 -0.99 -8.26
N ALA A 143 -1.24 -0.33 -9.33
CA ALA A 143 -2.62 0.11 -9.47
C ALA A 143 -3.60 -1.06 -9.62
N ASN A 144 -4.78 -0.99 -8.99
CA ASN A 144 -5.79 -2.06 -9.06
C ASN A 144 -6.51 -2.16 -10.41
N ASP A 145 -6.35 -1.14 -11.25
CA ASP A 145 -6.88 -1.02 -12.61
C ASP A 145 -5.77 -0.87 -13.67
N GLY A 146 -4.51 -1.04 -13.25
CA GLY A 146 -3.35 -0.90 -14.13
C GLY A 146 -3.18 -2.09 -15.09
N HIS A 147 -2.47 -1.85 -16.19
CA HIS A 147 -2.05 -2.92 -17.10
C HIS A 147 -1.14 -3.93 -16.39
N THR A 148 -1.27 -5.21 -16.74
CA THR A 148 -0.46 -6.27 -16.15
C THR A 148 0.98 -6.24 -16.65
N VAL A 149 1.92 -6.17 -15.71
CA VAL A 149 3.37 -6.33 -15.94
C VAL A 149 3.75 -7.80 -15.89
N CYS A 150 3.36 -8.50 -14.83
CA CYS A 150 3.57 -9.94 -14.65
C CYS A 150 2.40 -10.56 -13.88
N LEU A 151 2.13 -11.84 -14.15
CA LEU A 151 1.20 -12.66 -13.38
C LEU A 151 1.92 -13.91 -12.90
N PHE A 152 2.10 -14.06 -11.59
CA PHE A 152 2.60 -15.30 -10.99
C PHE A 152 1.42 -16.21 -10.70
N ALA A 153 1.31 -17.29 -11.46
CA ALA A 153 0.22 -18.25 -11.34
C ALA A 153 0.69 -19.53 -10.61
N PRO A 154 -0.17 -20.16 -9.80
CA PRO A 154 0.11 -21.48 -9.22
C PRO A 154 0.41 -22.50 -10.31
N GLN A 155 1.43 -23.33 -10.11
CA GLN A 155 1.68 -24.45 -11.01
C GLN A 155 0.57 -25.48 -10.84
N ARG A 156 -0.24 -25.70 -11.88
CA ARG A 156 -1.13 -26.85 -11.95
C ARG A 156 -0.34 -28.00 -12.56
N GLY A 157 -0.24 -29.12 -11.85
CA GLY A 157 0.36 -30.33 -12.40
C GLY A 157 -0.42 -30.77 -13.65
N PHE A 158 0.30 -31.12 -14.71
CA PHE A 158 -0.26 -31.77 -15.90
C PHE A 158 -0.37 -33.28 -15.70
#